data_AF-A0A6G4XAX0-F1
#
_entry.id   AF-A0A6G4XAX0-F1
#
_cell.length_a   1.000
_cell.length_b   1.000
_cell.length_c   1.000
_cell.angle_alpha   90.00
_cell.angle_beta   90.00
_cell.angle_gamma   90.00
#
_symmetry.space_group_name_H-M   'P 1'
#
loop_
_entity.id
_entity.type
_entity.pdbx_description
1 polymer ?
#
loop_
_entity_poly.entity_id
_entity_poly.type
_entity_poly.pdbx_seq_one_letter_code
_entity_poly.pdbx_strand_id
1 'polypeptide(L)'
;MANPGYGKRPAPDQLPRKSDDFALLDRDHARLAAYIDRLPDGASLDHKALAKHLPGIGQAACRTALKELTNVGYLRRFLEAIQLDGGTGVRWVTRTFFSRTPREDGWWEQFRIENELLPLPDRSTAPDPQPAQPEETAQAARTPAYEALAALGHRDPRLTLSAADCAALEPLAARWLRRDPSPERFTHALASGLPPEGITSPRAFLAKRLETKLPPET
;
A
#
# COMPACT_ATOMS: atom_id res chain seq x y z
N MET A 1 -18.06 15.85 -3.10
CA MET A 1 -17.58 15.78 -1.70
C MET A 1 -16.83 14.48 -1.53
N ALA A 2 -15.64 14.49 -0.93
CA ALA A 2 -14.90 13.25 -0.65
C ALA A 2 -15.53 12.48 0.52
N ASN A 3 -15.25 11.18 0.63
CA ASN A 3 -15.65 10.39 1.81
C ASN A 3 -15.08 11.01 3.10
N PRO A 4 -15.78 10.90 4.26
CA PRO A 4 -15.33 11.47 5.52
C PRO A 4 -13.90 11.05 5.82
N GLY A 5 -13.00 12.03 5.77
CA GLY A 5 -11.57 11.83 5.99
C GLY A 5 -10.67 12.13 4.80
N TYR A 6 -11.18 11.94 3.59
CA TYR A 6 -10.45 12.23 2.37
C TYR A 6 -10.66 13.69 1.95
N GLY A 7 -9.63 14.30 1.39
CA GLY A 7 -9.73 15.58 0.70
C GLY A 7 -8.68 16.61 1.11
N LYS A 8 -8.56 17.65 0.28
CA LYS A 8 -7.62 18.75 0.45
C LYS A 8 -7.82 19.45 1.79
N ARG A 9 -6.75 19.60 2.56
CA ARG A 9 -6.66 20.52 3.70
C ARG A 9 -5.57 21.55 3.42
N PRO A 10 -5.79 22.84 3.69
CA PRO A 10 -4.73 23.83 3.55
C PRO A 10 -3.71 23.64 4.68
N ALA A 11 -2.42 23.69 4.34
CA ALA A 11 -1.38 23.99 5.32
C ALA A 11 -1.53 25.45 5.80
N PRO A 12 -1.16 25.78 7.05
CA PRO A 12 -1.18 27.15 7.58
C PRO A 12 -0.22 28.08 6.82
N ASP A 13 -0.41 29.39 7.04
CA ASP A 13 0.48 30.47 6.59
C ASP A 13 0.76 30.49 5.08
N GLN A 14 -0.28 30.25 4.28
CA GLN A 14 -0.12 30.33 2.84
C GLN A 14 -0.01 31.79 2.38
N LEU A 15 1.09 32.12 1.72
CA LEU A 15 1.28 33.40 1.05
C LEU A 15 0.19 33.66 0.01
N PRO A 16 -0.07 34.91 -0.42
CA PRO A 16 -0.99 35.19 -1.54
C PRO A 16 -0.58 34.44 -2.82
N ARG A 17 -1.57 34.12 -3.67
CA ARG A 17 -1.33 33.35 -4.91
C ARG A 17 -0.42 34.12 -5.84
N LYS A 18 0.60 33.46 -6.39
CA LYS A 18 1.48 34.02 -7.41
C LYS A 18 1.59 33.08 -8.61
N SER A 19 2.03 33.63 -9.73
CA SER A 19 2.22 32.86 -10.97
C SER A 19 3.38 31.85 -10.88
N ASP A 20 4.30 32.02 -9.93
CA ASP A 20 5.50 31.22 -9.72
C ASP A 20 5.38 30.19 -8.58
N ASP A 21 4.21 30.07 -7.92
CA ASP A 21 3.99 29.16 -6.78
C ASP A 21 4.43 27.70 -7.10
N PHE A 22 4.29 27.26 -8.35
CA PHE A 22 4.59 25.91 -8.82
C PHE A 22 5.78 25.84 -9.79
N ALA A 23 6.70 26.80 -9.75
CA ALA A 23 7.83 26.87 -10.68
C ALA A 23 8.82 25.69 -10.56
N LEU A 24 8.79 24.93 -9.45
CA LEU A 24 9.61 23.73 -9.26
C LEU A 24 9.06 22.48 -9.98
N LEU A 25 7.87 22.58 -10.57
CA LEU A 25 7.20 21.47 -11.23
C LEU A 25 7.25 21.62 -12.76
N ASP A 26 7.27 20.50 -13.48
CA ASP A 26 7.02 20.53 -14.93
C ASP A 26 5.62 21.09 -15.24
N ARG A 27 5.40 21.58 -16.46
CA ARG A 27 4.17 22.24 -16.91
C ARG A 27 2.91 21.44 -16.57
N ASP A 28 2.89 20.13 -16.80
CA ASP A 28 1.68 19.34 -16.52
C ASP A 28 1.45 19.12 -15.02
N HIS A 29 2.51 18.98 -14.24
CA HIS A 29 2.44 18.89 -12.77
C HIS A 29 2.01 20.23 -12.14
N ALA A 30 2.54 21.35 -12.65
CA ALA A 30 2.16 22.70 -12.23
C ALA A 30 0.69 23.01 -12.54
N ARG A 31 0.19 22.57 -13.72
CA ARG A 31 -1.25 22.68 -14.06
C ARG A 31 -2.13 21.90 -13.08
N LEU A 32 -1.72 20.70 -12.70
CA LEU A 32 -2.43 19.90 -11.71
C LEU A 32 -2.38 20.55 -10.31
N ALA A 33 -1.22 21.07 -9.88
CA ALA A 33 -1.09 21.76 -8.61
C ALA A 33 -1.95 23.04 -8.53
N ALA A 34 -1.98 23.83 -9.60
CA ALA A 34 -2.84 25.00 -9.72
C ALA A 34 -4.33 24.64 -9.71
N TYR A 35 -4.71 23.49 -10.26
CA TYR A 35 -6.07 22.98 -10.15
C TYR A 35 -6.41 22.61 -8.70
N ILE A 36 -5.53 21.87 -8.01
CA ILE A 36 -5.68 21.51 -6.60
C ILE A 36 -5.80 22.77 -5.72
N ASP A 37 -4.99 23.80 -5.97
CA ASP A 37 -5.04 25.05 -5.21
C ASP A 37 -6.42 25.76 -5.26
N ARG A 38 -7.14 25.62 -6.37
CA ARG A 38 -8.48 26.21 -6.55
C ARG A 38 -9.60 25.34 -6.01
N LEU A 39 -9.34 24.06 -5.71
CA LEU A 39 -10.35 23.20 -5.12
C LEU A 39 -10.75 23.68 -3.71
N PRO A 40 -12.04 23.58 -3.35
CA PRO A 40 -12.47 23.86 -1.99
C PRO A 40 -11.86 22.85 -1.01
N ASP A 41 -11.78 23.25 0.25
CA ASP A 41 -11.34 22.36 1.31
C ASP A 41 -12.28 21.15 1.42
N GLY A 42 -11.70 19.97 1.64
CA GLY A 42 -12.41 18.69 1.62
C GLY A 42 -12.71 18.15 0.21
N ALA A 43 -12.26 18.81 -0.87
CA ALA A 43 -12.35 18.25 -2.21
C ALA A 43 -11.48 16.99 -2.35
N SER A 44 -11.98 15.99 -3.07
CA SER A 44 -11.24 14.74 -3.31
C SER A 44 -9.99 15.00 -4.16
N LEU A 45 -8.87 14.44 -3.73
CA LEU A 45 -7.60 14.45 -4.46
C LEU A 45 -7.34 13.11 -5.16
N ASP A 46 -8.40 12.36 -5.47
CA ASP A 46 -8.33 11.11 -6.20
C ASP A 46 -7.90 11.33 -7.65
N HIS A 47 -6.95 10.53 -8.12
CA HIS A 47 -6.36 10.67 -9.46
C HIS A 47 -7.39 10.50 -10.60
N LYS A 48 -8.45 9.68 -10.41
CA LYS A 48 -9.52 9.53 -11.40
C LYS A 48 -10.38 10.79 -11.45
N ALA A 49 -10.69 11.36 -10.29
CA ALA A 49 -11.41 12.62 -10.19
C ALA A 49 -10.61 13.77 -10.82
N LEU A 50 -9.31 13.85 -10.54
CA LEU A 50 -8.44 14.87 -11.13
C LEU A 50 -8.35 14.74 -12.66
N ALA A 51 -8.11 13.53 -13.18
CA ALA A 51 -8.02 13.29 -14.62
C ALA A 51 -9.31 13.64 -15.38
N LYS A 52 -10.49 13.48 -14.74
CA LYS A 52 -11.78 13.88 -15.33
C LYS A 52 -11.88 15.39 -15.59
N HIS A 53 -11.23 16.21 -14.76
CA HIS A 53 -11.30 17.66 -14.84
C HIS A 53 -10.07 18.31 -15.50
N LEU A 54 -9.06 17.52 -15.84
CA LEU A 54 -7.81 17.97 -16.47
C LEU A 54 -7.66 17.34 -17.86
N PRO A 55 -8.30 17.90 -18.90
CA PRO A 55 -8.15 17.39 -20.26
C PRO A 55 -6.68 17.47 -20.69
N GLY A 56 -6.18 16.36 -21.24
CA GLY A 56 -4.78 16.19 -21.64
C GLY A 56 -3.88 15.53 -20.59
N ILE A 57 -4.32 15.40 -19.33
CA ILE A 57 -3.56 14.70 -18.27
C ILE A 57 -4.29 13.38 -17.95
N GLY A 58 -3.68 12.26 -18.34
CA GLY A 58 -4.23 10.93 -18.06
C GLY A 58 -4.16 10.54 -16.58
N GLN A 59 -4.91 9.51 -16.17
CA GLN A 59 -4.93 9.01 -14.79
C GLN A 59 -3.54 8.61 -14.25
N ALA A 60 -2.68 8.05 -15.10
CA ALA A 60 -1.29 7.72 -14.74
C ALA A 60 -0.47 8.99 -14.49
N ALA A 61 -0.57 9.98 -15.38
CA ALA A 61 0.10 11.27 -15.21
C ALA A 61 -0.38 12.02 -13.95
N CYS A 62 -1.68 11.95 -13.60
CA CYS A 62 -2.17 12.49 -12.34
C CYS A 62 -1.52 11.83 -11.11
N ARG A 63 -1.30 10.52 -11.13
CA ARG A 63 -0.62 9.82 -10.02
C ARG A 63 0.86 10.21 -9.94
N THR A 64 1.55 10.28 -11.07
CA THR A 64 2.93 10.77 -11.14
C THR A 64 3.04 12.19 -10.61
N ALA A 65 2.13 13.09 -11.03
CA ALA A 65 2.10 14.46 -10.54
C ALA A 65 1.88 14.51 -9.02
N LEU A 66 0.91 13.77 -8.48
CA LEU A 66 0.68 13.73 -7.02
C LEU A 66 1.91 13.21 -6.25
N LYS A 67 2.65 12.27 -6.82
CA LYS A 67 3.92 11.79 -6.26
C LYS A 67 4.97 12.89 -6.27
N GLU A 68 5.14 13.60 -7.39
CA GLU A 68 6.08 14.72 -7.46
C GLU A 68 5.71 15.88 -6.55
N LEU A 69 4.43 16.24 -6.45
CA LEU A 69 3.96 17.22 -5.47
C LEU A 69 4.30 16.79 -4.03
N THR A 70 4.28 15.49 -3.74
CA THR A 70 4.69 14.97 -2.42
C THR A 70 6.20 15.06 -2.25
N ASN A 71 6.99 14.67 -3.25
CA ASN A 71 8.46 14.71 -3.23
C ASN A 71 8.99 16.14 -3.06
N VAL A 72 8.41 17.10 -3.79
CA VAL A 72 8.82 18.51 -3.74
C VAL A 72 8.27 19.21 -2.48
N GLY A 73 7.30 18.60 -1.78
CA GLY A 73 6.80 19.10 -0.51
C GLY A 73 5.57 20.02 -0.61
N TYR A 74 4.87 20.03 -1.74
CA TYR A 74 3.56 20.68 -1.90
C TYR A 74 2.41 19.87 -1.26
N LEU A 75 2.58 18.56 -1.13
CA LEU A 75 1.61 17.66 -0.51
C LEU A 75 2.24 16.85 0.61
N ARG A 76 1.49 16.65 1.69
CA ARG A 76 1.83 15.70 2.74
C ARG A 76 0.59 14.99 3.23
N ARG A 77 0.73 13.74 3.66
CA ARG A 77 -0.37 12.98 4.25
C ARG A 77 -0.01 12.61 5.67
N PHE A 78 -1.01 12.66 6.56
CA PHE A 78 -0.88 12.23 7.96
C PHE A 78 -2.12 11.46 8.41
N LEU A 79 -2.02 10.75 9.52
CA LEU A 79 -3.16 10.14 10.21
C LEU A 79 -3.63 11.04 11.35
N GLU A 80 -4.92 11.36 11.34
CA GLU A 80 -5.62 12.12 12.39
C GLU A 80 -6.54 11.16 13.16
N ALA A 81 -6.47 11.20 14.49
CA ALA A 81 -7.40 10.50 15.37
C ALA A 81 -8.70 11.32 15.48
N ILE A 82 -9.82 10.74 15.07
CA ILE A 82 -11.15 11.33 15.26
C ILE A 82 -11.88 10.52 16.33
N GLN A 83 -12.34 11.19 17.38
CA GLN A 83 -13.19 10.57 18.40
C GLN A 83 -14.54 10.19 17.79
N LEU A 84 -14.98 8.96 18.01
CA LEU A 84 -16.31 8.53 17.60
C LEU A 84 -17.36 9.06 18.58
N ASP A 85 -18.54 9.40 18.06
CA ASP A 85 -19.69 9.76 18.89
C ASP A 85 -20.00 8.62 19.87
N GLY A 86 -20.03 8.94 21.17
CA GLY A 86 -20.17 7.96 22.26
C GLY A 86 -18.89 7.63 23.03
N GLY A 87 -17.76 8.27 22.71
CA GLY A 87 -16.55 8.32 23.57
C GLY A 87 -15.80 7.00 23.78
N THR A 88 -16.19 5.93 23.09
CA THR A 88 -15.66 4.57 23.32
C THR A 88 -14.75 4.06 22.18
N GLY A 89 -14.35 4.93 21.25
CA GLY A 89 -13.42 4.54 20.19
C GLY A 89 -12.83 5.71 19.40
N VAL A 90 -11.64 5.47 18.85
CA VAL A 90 -10.94 6.39 17.94
C VAL A 90 -11.00 5.84 16.52
N ARG A 91 -11.38 6.69 15.57
CA ARG A 91 -11.27 6.41 14.13
C ARG A 91 -10.07 7.15 13.56
N TRP A 92 -9.10 6.39 13.05
CA TRP A 92 -7.97 6.95 12.30
C TRP A 92 -8.39 7.35 10.89
N VAL A 93 -8.00 8.55 10.50
CA VAL A 93 -8.37 9.14 9.22
C VAL A 93 -7.14 9.71 8.53
N THR A 94 -6.91 9.30 7.28
CA THR A 94 -5.83 9.86 6.46
C THR A 94 -6.20 11.25 5.94
N ARG A 95 -5.49 12.28 6.38
CA ARG A 95 -5.60 13.65 5.88
C ARG A 95 -4.53 13.95 4.87
N THR A 96 -4.88 14.69 3.82
CA THR A 96 -3.93 15.20 2.83
C THR A 96 -3.85 16.72 2.95
N PHE A 97 -2.69 17.22 3.35
CA PHE A 97 -2.38 18.64 3.47
C PHE A 97 -1.72 19.12 2.18
N PHE A 98 -2.15 20.29 1.72
CA PHE A 98 -1.64 20.97 0.55
C PHE A 98 -1.08 22.32 0.94
N SER A 99 0.12 22.62 0.47
CA SER A 99 0.78 23.92 0.59
C SER A 99 1.04 24.48 -0.81
N ARG A 100 0.85 25.79 -0.99
CA ARG A 100 1.25 26.50 -2.22
C ARG A 100 2.74 26.76 -2.30
N THR A 101 3.40 26.82 -1.14
CA THR A 101 4.86 26.90 -1.05
C THR A 101 5.39 25.51 -0.76
N PRO A 102 6.40 25.01 -1.49
CA PRO A 102 7.02 23.74 -1.16
C PRO A 102 7.60 23.82 0.26
N ARG A 103 7.31 22.82 1.10
CA ARG A 103 7.81 22.74 2.47
C ARG A 103 8.77 21.56 2.58
N GLU A 104 9.89 21.81 3.23
CA GLU A 104 10.90 20.79 3.51
C GLU A 104 10.36 19.74 4.50
N ASP A 105 10.96 18.55 4.51
CA ASP A 105 10.54 17.45 5.40
C ASP A 105 10.57 17.85 6.88
N GLY A 106 11.58 18.63 7.30
CA GLY A 106 11.68 19.11 8.68
C GLY A 106 10.52 20.02 9.10
N TRP A 107 10.02 20.85 8.17
CA TRP A 107 8.84 21.67 8.43
C TRP A 107 7.58 20.81 8.58
N TRP A 108 7.41 19.80 7.70
CA TRP A 108 6.29 18.86 7.78
C TRP A 108 6.32 18.02 9.07
N GLU A 109 7.51 17.68 9.57
CA GLU A 109 7.67 16.97 10.84
C GLU A 109 7.28 17.86 12.04
N GLN A 110 7.68 19.14 12.05
CA GLN A 110 7.22 20.06 13.10
C GLN A 110 5.71 20.26 13.04
N PHE A 111 5.16 20.51 11.85
CA PHE A 111 3.73 20.68 11.64
C PHE A 111 2.93 19.48 12.17
N ARG A 112 3.38 18.24 11.92
CA ARG A 112 2.66 17.06 12.39
C ARG A 112 2.70 16.92 13.91
N ILE A 113 3.82 17.25 14.55
CA ILE A 113 3.96 17.22 16.02
C ILE A 113 3.03 18.24 16.66
N GLU A 114 3.04 19.48 16.16
CA GLU A 114 2.18 20.58 16.65
C GLU A 114 0.68 20.29 16.52
N ASN A 115 0.29 19.50 15.51
CA ASN A 115 -1.10 19.16 15.24
C ASN A 115 -1.48 17.75 15.72
N GLU A 116 -0.64 17.09 16.53
CA GLU A 116 -0.87 15.73 17.06
C GLU A 116 -1.18 14.68 15.97
N LEU A 117 -0.57 14.85 14.81
CA LEU A 117 -0.76 14.00 13.65
C LEU A 117 0.28 12.87 13.62
N LEU A 118 -0.17 11.64 13.39
CA LEU A 118 0.71 10.51 13.21
C LEU A 118 1.25 10.46 11.78
N PRO A 119 2.50 9.98 11.57
CA PRO A 119 2.99 9.79 10.23
C PRO A 119 2.14 8.69 9.59
N LEU A 120 1.94 8.73 8.26
CA LEU A 120 1.49 7.48 7.65
C LEU A 120 2.60 6.46 7.85
N PRO A 121 2.27 5.25 8.32
CA PRO A 121 3.23 4.17 8.28
C PRO A 121 3.72 4.08 6.84
N ASP A 122 5.05 4.01 6.70
CA ASP A 122 5.72 4.03 5.42
C ASP A 122 5.15 2.93 4.53
N ARG A 123 4.18 3.31 3.69
CA ARG A 123 3.53 2.41 2.76
C ARG A 123 4.32 2.34 1.47
N SER A 124 5.64 2.52 1.57
CA SER A 124 6.62 2.33 0.50
C SER A 124 6.65 0.88 -0.05
N THR A 125 5.72 0.00 0.37
CA THR A 125 5.46 -1.32 -0.22
C THR A 125 3.98 -1.71 -0.33
N ALA A 126 3.01 -0.79 -0.28
CA ALA A 126 1.67 -1.12 -0.77
C ALA A 126 1.48 -0.48 -2.16
N PRO A 127 1.47 -1.28 -3.22
CA PRO A 127 0.98 -0.81 -4.50
C PRO A 127 -0.46 -0.34 -4.30
N ASP A 128 -0.77 0.86 -4.80
CA ASP A 128 -2.09 1.15 -5.36
C ASP A 128 -2.55 -0.11 -6.13
N PRO A 129 -3.80 -0.59 -6.01
CA PRO A 129 -4.31 -1.68 -6.83
C PRO A 129 -4.42 -1.20 -8.29
N GLN A 130 -3.26 -1.04 -8.93
CA GLN A 130 -3.08 -1.03 -10.35
C GLN A 130 -3.14 -2.50 -10.79
N PRO A 131 -3.92 -2.87 -11.81
CA PRO A 131 -3.89 -4.23 -12.32
C PRO A 131 -2.44 -4.59 -12.64
N ALA A 132 -1.92 -5.58 -11.91
CA ALA A 132 -0.53 -5.97 -11.92
C ALA A 132 -0.11 -6.37 -13.34
N GLN A 133 0.78 -5.58 -13.93
CA GLN A 133 1.79 -6.15 -14.83
C GLN A 133 2.91 -6.67 -13.93
N PRO A 134 3.43 -7.89 -14.18
CA PRO A 134 4.41 -8.51 -13.29
C PRO A 134 5.77 -7.84 -13.48
N GLU A 135 6.16 -6.98 -12.54
CA GLU A 135 7.53 -6.46 -12.45
C GLU A 135 8.22 -7.05 -11.22
N GLU A 136 8.92 -8.13 -11.54
CA GLU A 136 10.07 -8.72 -10.90
C GLU A 136 11.14 -7.66 -10.61
N THR A 137 11.22 -7.12 -9.38
CA THR A 137 12.47 -6.80 -8.64
C THR A 137 12.19 -5.95 -7.39
N ALA A 138 12.10 -6.59 -6.23
CA ALA A 138 12.55 -6.06 -4.92
C ALA A 138 12.40 -7.17 -3.86
N GLN A 139 13.05 -8.31 -4.09
CA GLN A 139 13.10 -9.37 -3.10
C GLN A 139 14.28 -9.07 -2.15
N ALA A 140 13.99 -8.52 -0.97
CA ALA A 140 14.80 -8.91 0.19
C ALA A 140 14.70 -10.44 0.22
N ALA A 141 15.75 -11.15 -0.18
CA ALA A 141 15.72 -12.53 -0.67
C ALA A 141 14.88 -13.46 0.22
N ARG A 142 13.56 -13.49 0.00
CA ARG A 142 12.66 -14.44 0.64
C ARG A 142 13.06 -15.78 0.03
N THR A 143 13.20 -16.78 0.87
CA THR A 143 13.67 -18.06 0.37
C THR A 143 12.65 -18.65 -0.62
N PRO A 144 13.09 -19.49 -1.57
CA PRO A 144 12.18 -20.18 -2.48
C PRO A 144 11.08 -20.97 -1.72
N ALA A 145 11.37 -21.44 -0.51
CA ALA A 145 10.41 -22.11 0.36
C ALA A 145 9.29 -21.18 0.85
N TYR A 146 9.65 -19.96 1.25
CA TYR A 146 8.67 -18.95 1.64
C TYR A 146 7.76 -18.56 0.46
N GLU A 147 8.35 -18.36 -0.72
CA GLU A 147 7.61 -18.01 -1.95
C GLU A 147 6.65 -19.14 -2.36
N ALA A 148 7.10 -20.39 -2.31
CA ALA A 148 6.27 -21.55 -2.62
C ALA A 148 5.08 -21.69 -1.66
N LEU A 149 5.25 -21.37 -0.36
CA LEU A 149 4.17 -21.33 0.62
C LEU A 149 3.18 -20.19 0.35
N ALA A 150 3.68 -18.99 0.07
CA ALA A 150 2.84 -17.83 -0.24
C ALA A 150 2.02 -18.04 -1.52
N ALA A 151 2.55 -18.78 -2.50
CA ALA A 151 1.87 -19.08 -3.75
C ALA A 151 0.66 -20.02 -3.60
N LEU A 152 0.54 -20.78 -2.50
CA LEU A 152 -0.57 -21.72 -2.29
C LEU A 152 -1.92 -21.03 -2.20
N GLY A 153 -1.99 -19.85 -1.57
CA GLY A 153 -3.23 -19.06 -1.43
C GLY A 153 -3.78 -18.58 -2.77
N HIS A 154 -2.92 -18.39 -3.78
CA HIS A 154 -3.35 -18.07 -5.15
C HIS A 154 -3.97 -19.28 -5.88
N ARG A 155 -3.61 -20.50 -5.46
CA ARG A 155 -4.07 -21.76 -6.04
C ARG A 155 -5.39 -22.22 -5.42
N ASP A 156 -5.51 -22.10 -4.10
CA ASP A 156 -6.73 -22.37 -3.35
C ASP A 156 -6.86 -21.38 -2.17
N PRO A 157 -7.92 -20.57 -2.13
CA PRO A 157 -8.13 -19.59 -1.05
C PRO A 157 -8.14 -20.19 0.36
N ARG A 158 -8.48 -21.48 0.52
CA ARG A 158 -8.48 -22.19 1.81
C ARG A 158 -7.08 -22.40 2.39
N LEU A 159 -6.04 -22.22 1.56
CA LEU A 159 -4.63 -22.36 1.94
C LEU A 159 -3.92 -21.01 2.09
N THR A 160 -4.68 -19.92 2.21
CA THR A 160 -4.11 -18.59 2.45
C THR A 160 -3.41 -18.54 3.82
N LEU A 161 -2.15 -18.12 3.84
CA LEU A 161 -1.32 -18.02 5.02
C LEU A 161 -0.93 -16.56 5.29
N SER A 162 -0.81 -16.19 6.56
CA SER A 162 -0.20 -14.92 6.94
C SER A 162 1.33 -14.98 6.77
N ALA A 163 2.00 -13.82 6.73
CA ALA A 163 3.46 -13.77 6.65
C ALA A 163 4.15 -14.51 7.81
N ALA A 164 3.57 -14.45 9.02
CA ALA A 164 4.06 -15.16 10.20
C ALA A 164 3.89 -16.69 10.06
N ASP A 165 2.78 -17.15 9.47
CA ASP A 165 2.55 -18.57 9.22
C ASP A 165 3.51 -19.11 8.14
N CYS A 166 3.76 -18.34 7.08
CA CYS A 166 4.75 -18.69 6.07
C CYS A 166 6.15 -18.83 6.67
N ALA A 167 6.58 -17.87 7.50
CA ALA A 167 7.88 -17.92 8.19
C ALA A 167 7.98 -19.14 9.15
N ALA A 168 6.89 -19.49 9.83
CA ALA A 168 6.86 -20.65 10.71
C ALA A 168 6.95 -21.99 9.96
N LEU A 169 6.40 -22.07 8.74
CA LEU A 169 6.40 -23.29 7.91
C LEU A 169 7.63 -23.41 6.99
N GLU A 170 8.35 -22.31 6.78
CA GLU A 170 9.50 -22.21 5.89
C GLU A 170 10.57 -23.30 6.12
N PRO A 171 10.97 -23.67 7.36
CA PRO A 171 11.96 -24.72 7.56
C PRO A 171 11.49 -26.10 7.05
N LEU A 172 10.19 -26.40 7.20
CA LEU A 172 9.59 -27.65 6.73
C LEU A 172 9.47 -27.66 5.21
N ALA A 173 9.04 -26.54 4.62
CA ALA A 173 8.97 -26.38 3.17
C ALA A 173 10.36 -26.45 2.52
N ALA A 174 11.36 -25.83 3.11
CA ALA A 174 12.75 -25.91 2.65
C ALA A 174 13.28 -27.34 2.72
N ARG A 175 12.93 -28.11 3.77
CA ARG A 175 13.29 -29.53 3.86
C ARG A 175 12.64 -30.36 2.75
N TRP A 176 11.39 -30.06 2.41
CA TRP A 176 10.69 -30.73 1.32
C TRP A 176 11.34 -30.41 -0.02
N LEU A 177 11.58 -29.13 -0.31
CA LEU A 177 12.16 -28.67 -1.58
C LEU A 177 13.61 -29.10 -1.77
N ARG A 178 14.37 -29.34 -0.69
CA ARG A 178 15.70 -29.97 -0.77
C ARG A 178 15.63 -31.42 -1.26
N ARG A 179 14.52 -32.14 -1.02
CA ARG A 179 14.35 -33.52 -1.47
C ARG A 179 13.74 -33.59 -2.87
N ASP A 180 12.81 -32.70 -3.19
CA ASP A 180 12.25 -32.56 -4.53
C ASP A 180 12.09 -31.07 -4.87
N PRO A 181 12.92 -30.51 -5.77
CA PRO A 181 12.86 -29.09 -6.11
C PRO A 181 11.70 -28.73 -7.04
N SER A 182 10.82 -29.67 -7.41
CA SER A 182 9.69 -29.40 -8.30
C SER A 182 8.59 -28.58 -7.61
N PRO A 183 8.33 -27.33 -8.04
CA PRO A 183 7.28 -26.49 -7.45
C PRO A 183 5.88 -27.05 -7.73
N GLU A 184 5.68 -27.66 -8.91
CA GLU A 184 4.40 -28.27 -9.30
C GLU A 184 4.04 -29.44 -8.38
N ARG A 185 5.02 -30.30 -8.08
CA ARG A 185 4.82 -31.43 -7.18
C ARG A 185 4.66 -30.98 -5.72
N PHE A 186 5.39 -29.93 -5.30
CA PHE A 186 5.21 -29.31 -3.99
C PHE A 186 3.76 -28.81 -3.83
N THR A 187 3.27 -28.02 -4.77
CA THR A 187 1.89 -27.51 -4.75
C THR A 187 0.88 -28.66 -4.79
N HIS A 188 1.05 -29.63 -5.68
CA HIS A 188 0.15 -30.78 -5.77
C HIS A 188 0.11 -31.59 -4.47
N ALA A 189 1.25 -31.82 -3.81
CA ALA A 189 1.30 -32.55 -2.54
C ALA A 189 0.54 -31.85 -1.41
N LEU A 190 0.57 -30.51 -1.39
CA LEU A 190 -0.06 -29.69 -0.36
C LEU A 190 -1.53 -29.36 -0.64
N ALA A 191 -1.92 -29.23 -1.91
CA ALA A 191 -3.26 -28.82 -2.32
C ALA A 191 -4.18 -29.97 -2.76
N SER A 192 -3.68 -31.19 -2.96
CA SER A 192 -4.51 -32.34 -3.35
C SER A 192 -5.34 -32.90 -2.20
N GLY A 193 -6.62 -33.22 -2.43
CA GLY A 193 -7.46 -33.90 -1.44
C GLY A 193 -7.71 -33.07 -0.18
N LEU A 194 -8.13 -31.81 -0.36
CA LEU A 194 -8.53 -30.95 0.76
C LEU A 194 -9.86 -31.43 1.37
N PRO A 195 -10.05 -31.29 2.70
CA PRO A 195 -11.29 -31.66 3.34
C PRO A 195 -12.49 -30.88 2.76
N PRO A 196 -13.62 -31.54 2.46
CA PRO A 196 -14.81 -30.86 1.97
C PRO A 196 -15.46 -29.97 3.05
N GLU A 197 -15.33 -30.32 4.33
CA GLU A 197 -15.79 -29.54 5.48
C GLU A 197 -15.01 -28.24 5.75
N GLY A 198 -13.94 -27.98 4.98
CA GLY A 198 -13.08 -26.81 5.14
C GLY A 198 -11.93 -27.04 6.12
N ILE A 199 -11.06 -26.03 6.27
CA ILE A 199 -9.83 -26.13 7.07
C ILE A 199 -9.89 -25.07 8.17
N THR A 200 -9.97 -25.52 9.42
CA THR A 200 -10.01 -24.62 10.59
C THR A 200 -8.68 -23.90 10.83
N SER A 201 -7.56 -24.56 10.52
CA SER A 201 -6.22 -23.98 10.65
C SER A 201 -5.33 -24.36 9.45
N PRO A 202 -5.21 -23.47 8.45
CA PRO A 202 -4.36 -23.71 7.28
C PRO A 202 -2.91 -24.01 7.64
N ARG A 203 -2.35 -23.30 8.63
CA ARG A 203 -0.98 -23.53 9.11
C ARG A 203 -0.78 -24.95 9.64
N ALA A 204 -1.65 -25.39 10.56
CA ALA A 204 -1.51 -26.72 11.18
C ALA A 204 -1.70 -27.84 10.15
N PHE A 205 -2.64 -27.66 9.22
CA PHE A 205 -2.87 -28.61 8.13
C PHE A 205 -1.65 -28.73 7.21
N LEU A 206 -1.07 -27.60 6.79
CA LEU A 206 0.10 -27.58 5.91
C LEU A 206 1.35 -28.12 6.59
N ALA A 207 1.58 -27.83 7.88
CA ALA A 207 2.66 -28.44 8.64
C ALA A 207 2.56 -29.98 8.61
N LYS A 208 1.36 -30.52 8.90
CA LYS A 208 1.14 -31.97 8.89
C LYS A 208 1.33 -32.59 7.51
N ARG A 209 0.89 -31.90 6.46
CA ARG A 209 1.07 -32.33 5.06
C ARG A 209 2.54 -32.34 4.65
N LEU A 210 3.31 -31.31 4.99
CA LEU A 210 4.74 -31.21 4.71
C LEU A 210 5.53 -32.37 5.34
N GLU A 211 5.14 -32.79 6.54
CA GLU A 211 5.73 -33.95 7.22
C GLU A 211 5.29 -35.28 6.59
N THR A 212 3.99 -35.45 6.36
CA THR A 212 3.40 -36.73 5.93
C THR A 212 3.70 -37.04 4.45
N LYS A 213 3.81 -36.00 3.61
CA LYS A 213 4.09 -36.10 2.17
C LYS A 213 5.53 -35.73 1.83
N LEU A 214 6.45 -35.83 2.79
CA LEU A 214 7.87 -35.58 2.56
C LEU A 214 8.43 -36.66 1.62
N PRO A 215 9.11 -36.30 0.51
CA PRO A 215 9.69 -37.29 -0.41
C PRO A 215 10.74 -38.16 0.31
N PRO A 216 10.95 -39.42 -0.11
CA PRO A 216 12.02 -40.25 0.44
C PRO A 216 13.40 -39.63 0.18
N GLU A 217 14.38 -39.99 0.99
CA GLU A 217 15.78 -39.63 0.73
C GLU A 217 16.26 -40.48 -0.45
N THR A 218 16.75 -39.83 -1.51
CA THR A 218 17.31 -40.47 -2.70
C THR A 218 18.83 -40.44 -2.64
#